data_AF-A0A8T0SND1-F1
#
_entry.id   AF-A0A8T0SND1-F1
#
_cell.length_a   1.000
_cell.length_b   1.000
_cell.length_c   1.000
_cell.angle_alpha   90.00
_cell.angle_beta   90.00
_cell.angle_gamma   90.00
#
_symmetry.space_group_name_H-M   'P 1'
#
loop_
_entity.id
_entity.type
_entity.pdbx_description
1 polymer ?
#
loop_
_entity_poly.entity_id
_entity_poly.type
_entity_poly.pdbx_seq_one_letter_code
_entity_poly.pdbx_strand_id
1 'polypeptide(L)'
;MARRGGPGRVFLLALVLLLTLQTPASAAKKPCVILFQDFPANPFALLSTITNDILYEFSVIRGLALQIDDGFPTLLQKLPGVLRVSPGTLLRLRTTRSWDFLGLAENGRETPAWSSANLGADTIIGNIDTGT
;
A
#
# COMPACT_ATOMS: atom_id res chain seq x y z
N MET A 1 -11.26 -27.54 28.16
CA MET A 1 -10.11 -26.70 28.55
C MET A 1 -10.26 -25.34 27.85
N ALA A 2 -10.88 -24.37 28.52
CA ALA A 2 -11.22 -23.08 27.93
C ALA A 2 -9.98 -22.16 27.91
N ARG A 3 -9.53 -21.76 26.70
CA ARG A 3 -8.49 -20.73 26.55
C ARG A 3 -9.04 -19.40 27.06
N ARG A 4 -8.62 -18.98 28.26
CA ARG A 4 -8.85 -17.65 28.81
C ARG A 4 -8.47 -16.60 27.76
N GLY A 5 -9.41 -15.73 27.39
CA GLY A 5 -9.15 -14.59 26.52
C GLY A 5 -8.26 -13.59 27.24
N GLY A 6 -7.04 -13.38 26.73
CA GLY A 6 -6.16 -12.32 27.22
C GLY A 6 -6.74 -10.94 26.93
N PRO A 7 -6.27 -9.89 27.63
CA PRO A 7 -6.79 -8.52 27.52
C PRO A 7 -6.81 -7.98 26.07
N GLY A 8 -5.87 -8.43 25.23
CA GLY A 8 -5.85 -8.09 23.79
C GLY A 8 -7.05 -8.63 22.99
N ARG A 9 -7.61 -9.79 23.34
CA ARG A 9 -8.80 -10.34 22.65
C ARG A 9 -10.07 -9.59 23.03
N VAL A 10 -10.18 -9.16 24.29
CA VAL A 10 -11.32 -8.34 24.76
C VAL A 10 -11.29 -6.96 24.10
N PHE A 11 -10.10 -6.36 23.99
CA PHE A 11 -9.92 -5.08 23.30
C PHE A 11 -10.26 -5.19 21.80
N LEU A 12 -9.80 -6.23 21.12
CA LEU A 12 -10.11 -6.46 19.71
C LEU A 12 -11.62 -6.65 19.49
N LEU A 13 -12.29 -7.42 20.34
CA LEU A 13 -13.74 -7.63 20.26
C LEU A 13 -14.54 -6.35 20.56
N ALA A 14 -14.12 -5.56 21.55
CA ALA A 14 -14.76 -4.29 21.87
C ALA A 14 -14.57 -3.26 20.74
N LEU A 15 -13.38 -3.22 20.13
CA LEU A 15 -13.10 -2.37 18.98
C LEU A 15 -13.93 -2.80 17.77
N VAL A 16 -14.01 -4.10 17.48
CA VAL A 16 -14.86 -4.66 16.41
C VAL A 16 -16.34 -4.34 16.66
N LEU A 17 -16.83 -4.46 17.89
CA LEU A 17 -18.22 -4.11 18.23
C LEU A 17 -18.48 -2.61 18.03
N LEU A 18 -17.56 -1.74 18.47
CA LEU A 18 -17.64 -0.30 18.25
C LEU A 18 -17.64 0.04 16.75
N LEU A 19 -16.80 -0.64 15.97
CA LEU A 19 -16.72 -0.52 14.51
C LEU A 19 -18.06 -0.87 13.83
N THR A 20 -18.74 -1.93 14.27
CA THR A 20 -20.07 -2.29 13.72
C THR A 20 -21.17 -1.31 14.10
N LEU A 21 -21.03 -0.58 15.21
CA LEU A 21 -21.99 0.42 15.69
C LEU A 21 -21.80 1.80 15.04
N GLN A 22 -20.63 2.06 14.44
CA GLN A 22 -20.28 3.35 13.85
C GLN A 22 -20.54 3.45 12.35
N THR A 23 -21.36 2.56 11.74
CA THR A 23 -21.67 2.61 10.30
C THR A 23 -22.13 4.02 9.90
N PRO A 24 -21.31 4.80 9.19
CA PRO A 24 -21.76 6.09 8.70
C PRO A 24 -22.74 5.84 7.55
N ALA A 25 -23.79 6.66 7.50
CA ALA A 25 -24.72 6.67 6.39
C ALA A 25 -23.96 6.99 5.09
N SER A 26 -23.87 6.00 4.21
CA SER A 26 -23.53 6.08 2.78
C SER A 26 -22.60 7.23 2.36
N ALA A 27 -21.31 7.09 2.61
CA ALA A 27 -20.26 7.76 1.85
C ALA A 27 -19.54 6.72 0.97
N ALA A 28 -19.04 7.13 -0.19
CA ALA A 28 -18.27 6.23 -1.06
C ALA A 28 -17.00 5.76 -0.32
N LYS A 29 -16.76 4.45 -0.30
CA LYS A 29 -15.54 3.86 0.25
C LYS A 29 -14.32 4.46 -0.43
N LYS A 30 -13.27 4.71 0.35
CA LYS A 30 -12.00 5.22 -0.17
C LYS A 30 -10.91 4.16 -0.09
N PRO A 31 -10.00 4.12 -1.07
CA PRO A 31 -8.86 3.22 -1.02
C PRO A 31 -7.91 3.63 0.12
N CYS A 32 -7.32 2.66 0.79
CA CYS A 32 -6.23 2.84 1.73
C CYS A 32 -5.26 1.67 1.70
N VAL A 33 -4.05 1.89 2.22
CA VAL A 33 -3.04 0.85 2.43
C VAL A 33 -2.74 0.74 3.92
N ILE A 34 -2.88 -0.47 4.46
CA ILE A 34 -2.45 -0.82 5.82
C ILE A 34 -1.07 -1.47 5.72
N LEU A 35 -0.13 -0.99 6.51
CA LEU A 35 1.19 -1.59 6.69
C LEU A 35 1.26 -2.21 8.08
N PHE A 36 1.80 -3.42 8.17
CA PHE A 36 1.95 -4.15 9.42
C PHE A 36 3.40 -4.17 9.90
N GLN A 37 3.59 -4.16 11.21
CA GLN A 37 4.91 -4.35 11.82
C GLN A 37 5.42 -5.76 11.56
N ASP A 38 4.55 -6.76 11.70
CA ASP A 38 4.75 -8.15 11.31
C ASP A 38 3.53 -8.60 10.52
N PHE A 39 3.73 -9.29 9.40
CA PHE A 39 2.60 -9.69 8.57
C PHE A 39 1.79 -10.78 9.29
N PRO A 40 0.51 -10.53 9.59
CA PRO A 40 -0.29 -11.50 10.34
C PRO A 40 -0.45 -12.80 9.54
N ALA A 41 -0.48 -13.93 10.22
CA ALA A 41 -0.63 -15.25 9.59
C ALA A 41 -1.93 -15.38 8.75
N ASN A 42 -2.97 -14.63 9.13
CA ASN A 42 -4.17 -14.47 8.32
C ASN A 42 -4.64 -13.00 8.39
N PRO A 43 -4.16 -12.14 7.47
CA PRO A 43 -4.54 -10.73 7.44
C PRO A 43 -6.01 -10.53 7.09
N PHE A 44 -6.54 -11.39 6.22
CA PHE A 44 -7.93 -11.35 5.77
C PHE A 44 -8.91 -11.59 6.92
N ALA A 45 -8.62 -12.52 7.82
CA ALA A 45 -9.47 -12.81 8.97
C ALA A 45 -9.57 -11.63 9.96
N LEU A 46 -8.53 -10.79 10.06
CA LEU A 46 -8.59 -9.58 10.89
C LEU A 46 -9.54 -8.54 10.28
N LEU A 47 -9.58 -8.46 8.95
CA LEU A 47 -10.28 -7.40 8.24
C LEU A 47 -11.68 -7.80 7.75
N SER A 48 -11.99 -9.10 7.62
CA SER A 48 -13.29 -9.58 7.11
C SER A 48 -14.48 -9.12 7.94
N THR A 49 -14.27 -8.78 9.22
CA THR A 49 -15.32 -8.24 10.10
C THR A 49 -15.56 -6.74 9.87
N ILE A 50 -14.64 -6.06 9.17
CA ILE A 50 -14.63 -4.61 8.93
C ILE A 50 -14.97 -4.32 7.46
N THR A 51 -14.37 -5.05 6.53
CA THR A 51 -14.60 -4.89 5.08
C THR A 51 -14.30 -6.19 4.34
N ASN A 52 -14.98 -6.40 3.22
CA ASN A 52 -14.68 -7.47 2.27
C ASN A 52 -13.98 -6.94 1.00
N ASP A 53 -13.74 -5.62 0.90
CA ASP A 53 -13.20 -4.97 -0.31
C ASP A 53 -11.67 -4.89 -0.27
N ILE A 54 -11.01 -6.05 -0.19
CA ILE A 54 -9.56 -6.14 -0.25
C ILE A 54 -9.14 -6.20 -1.73
N LEU A 55 -8.25 -5.29 -2.11
CA LEU A 55 -7.82 -5.11 -3.50
C LEU A 55 -6.53 -5.87 -3.79
N TYR A 56 -5.51 -5.70 -2.93
CA TYR A 56 -4.18 -6.26 -3.14
C TYR A 56 -3.51 -6.64 -1.83
N GLU A 57 -2.70 -7.70 -1.88
CA GLU A 57 -1.73 -8.04 -0.86
C GLU A 57 -0.32 -7.75 -1.35
N PHE A 58 0.44 -7.01 -0.56
CA PHE A 58 1.85 -6.72 -0.81
C PHE A 58 2.71 -7.40 0.25
N SER A 59 3.02 -8.69 0.06
CA SER A 59 3.80 -9.49 1.01
C SER A 59 5.19 -8.90 1.30
N VAL A 60 5.88 -8.39 0.28
CA VAL A 60 7.23 -7.80 0.39
C VAL A 60 7.29 -6.63 1.37
N ILE A 61 6.28 -5.75 1.33
CA ILE A 61 6.18 -4.60 2.24
C ILE A 61 5.23 -4.84 3.41
N ARG A 62 4.74 -6.08 3.56
CA ARG A 62 3.81 -6.51 4.60
C ARG A 62 2.59 -5.59 4.66
N GLY A 63 1.95 -5.39 3.51
CA GLY A 63 0.85 -4.44 3.35
C GLY A 63 -0.39 -5.04 2.68
N LEU A 64 -1.52 -4.38 2.91
CA LEU A 64 -2.80 -4.68 2.24
C LEU A 64 -3.40 -3.39 1.70
N ALA A 65 -3.86 -3.41 0.46
CA ALA A 65 -4.71 -2.38 -0.11
C ALA A 65 -6.17 -2.81 -0.03
N LEU A 66 -7.05 -1.92 0.45
CA LEU A 66 -8.48 -2.18 0.58
C LEU A 66 -9.29 -0.89 0.40
N GLN A 67 -10.60 -1.03 0.21
CA GLN A 67 -11.54 0.09 0.29
C GLN A 67 -12.30 0.06 1.62
N ILE A 68 -12.43 1.23 2.25
CA ILE A 68 -13.09 1.37 3.54
C ILE A 68 -13.75 2.74 3.70
N ASP A 69 -14.77 2.84 4.55
CA ASP A 69 -15.43 4.12 4.82
C ASP A 69 -14.53 5.07 5.61
N ASP A 70 -14.71 6.38 5.42
CA ASP A 70 -13.86 7.45 5.97
C ASP A 70 -13.71 7.44 7.50
N GLY A 71 -14.64 6.82 8.24
CA GLY A 71 -14.60 6.74 9.71
C GLY A 71 -13.63 5.68 10.26
N PHE A 72 -13.20 4.73 9.44
CA PHE A 72 -12.47 3.54 9.88
C PHE A 72 -10.93 3.65 9.90
N PRO A 73 -10.25 4.47 9.08
CA PRO A 73 -8.77 4.53 9.07
C PRO A 73 -8.14 4.80 10.44
N THR A 74 -8.73 5.69 11.25
CA THR A 74 -8.24 6.00 12.60
C THR A 74 -8.43 4.85 13.59
N LEU A 75 -9.43 3.99 13.38
CA LEU A 75 -9.68 2.81 14.19
C LEU A 75 -8.74 1.66 13.78
N LEU A 76 -8.53 1.48 12.47
CA LEU A 76 -7.55 0.51 11.95
C LEU A 76 -6.15 0.79 12.48
N GLN A 77 -5.78 2.07 12.61
CA GLN A 77 -4.47 2.47 13.13
C GLN A 77 -4.24 2.08 14.60
N LYS A 78 -5.31 1.77 15.34
CA LYS A 78 -5.25 1.29 16.73
C LYS A 78 -5.17 -0.24 16.85
N LEU A 79 -5.29 -0.96 15.74
CA LEU A 79 -5.21 -2.42 15.77
C LEU A 79 -3.79 -2.87 16.11
N PRO A 80 -3.62 -3.86 16.99
CA PRO A 80 -2.30 -4.42 17.29
C PRO A 80 -1.59 -4.90 16.02
N GLY A 81 -0.32 -4.54 15.88
CA GLY A 81 0.49 -4.92 14.73
C GLY A 81 0.31 -4.03 13.48
N VAL A 82 -0.66 -3.11 13.47
CA VAL A 82 -0.73 -2.08 12.42
C VAL A 82 0.33 -1.02 12.68
N LEU A 83 1.24 -0.87 11.72
CA LEU A 83 2.30 0.15 11.74
C LEU A 83 1.80 1.48 11.18
N ARG A 84 1.04 1.44 10.08
CA ARG A 84 0.53 2.65 9.43
C ARG A 84 -0.72 2.35 8.61
N VAL A 85 -1.63 3.32 8.56
CA VAL A 85 -2.73 3.37 7.59
C VAL A 85 -2.52 4.61 6.73
N SER A 86 -2.43 4.44 5.41
CA SER A 86 -2.18 5.53 4.46
C SER A 86 -3.36 5.65 3.48
N PRO A 87 -3.88 6.85 3.22
CA PRO A 87 -4.92 7.04 2.22
C PRO A 87 -4.39 6.69 0.82
N GLY A 88 -5.19 6.00 0.02
CA GLY A 88 -4.92 5.78 -1.38
C GLY A 88 -4.97 7.12 -2.11
N THR A 89 -3.87 7.50 -2.74
CA THR A 89 -3.73 8.78 -3.44
C THR A 89 -3.51 8.50 -4.91
N LEU A 90 -4.25 9.20 -5.78
CA LEU A 90 -3.98 9.18 -7.21
C LEU A 90 -2.75 10.04 -7.51
N LEU A 91 -1.69 9.42 -8.05
CA LEU A 91 -0.48 10.13 -8.47
C LEU A 91 -0.61 10.51 -9.95
N ARG A 92 -0.26 11.75 -10.29
CA ARG A 92 -0.15 12.18 -11.70
C ARG A 92 1.19 11.73 -12.26
N LEU A 93 1.16 11.12 -13.44
CA LEU A 93 2.35 10.75 -14.18
C LEU A 93 3.15 12.00 -14.53
N ARG A 94 4.46 11.96 -14.29
CA ARG A 94 5.40 12.99 -14.72
C ARG A 94 6.22 12.41 -15.86
N THR A 95 6.16 13.02 -17.04
CA THR A 95 7.08 12.71 -18.13
C THR A 95 8.25 13.69 -18.06
N THR A 96 9.47 13.18 -18.05
CA THR A 96 10.69 13.97 -18.28
C THR A 96 11.24 13.61 -19.65
N ARG A 97 11.79 14.58 -20.40
CA ARG A 97 12.52 14.28 -21.64
C ARG A 97 13.86 13.66 -21.26
N SER A 98 13.92 12.32 -21.29
CA SER A 98 14.89 11.54 -20.52
C SER A 98 16.34 11.71 -20.97
N TRP A 99 16.61 11.93 -22.26
CA TRP A 99 17.97 12.01 -22.80
C TRP A 99 18.73 13.26 -22.35
N ASP A 100 18.08 14.41 -22.44
CA ASP A 100 18.61 15.68 -21.95
C ASP A 100 18.73 15.65 -20.41
N PHE A 101 17.76 15.03 -19.73
CA PHE A 101 17.75 14.87 -18.28
C PHE A 101 18.92 14.01 -17.76
N LEU A 102 19.32 12.99 -18.51
CA LEU A 102 20.42 12.09 -18.13
C LEU A 102 21.81 12.59 -18.56
N GLY A 103 21.90 13.71 -19.29
CA GLY A 103 23.17 14.24 -19.79
C GLY A 103 23.84 13.36 -20.86
N LEU A 104 23.05 12.52 -21.52
CA LEU A 104 23.53 11.60 -22.57
C LEU A 104 23.52 12.26 -23.96
N ALA A 105 22.83 13.39 -24.07
CA ALA A 105 22.84 14.26 -25.24
C ALA A 105 23.11 15.71 -24.84
N GLU A 106 23.94 16.39 -25.61
CA GLU A 106 24.17 17.83 -25.52
C GLU A 106 24.02 18.43 -26.92
N ASN A 107 23.14 19.44 -27.07
CA ASN A 107 22.87 20.09 -28.35
C ASN A 107 22.50 19.11 -29.49
N GLY A 108 21.76 18.04 -29.17
CA GLY A 108 21.34 17.02 -30.13
C GLY A 108 22.45 16.06 -30.57
N ARG A 109 23.59 16.04 -29.87
CA ARG A 109 24.69 15.11 -30.11
C ARG A 109 24.93 14.26 -28.87
N GLU A 110 25.26 12.99 -29.10
CA GLU A 110 25.64 12.06 -28.04
C GLU A 110 26.91 12.55 -27.32
N THR A 111 26.93 12.42 -26.00
CA THR A 111 28.12 12.71 -25.19
C THR A 111 29.06 11.50 -25.16
N PRO A 112 30.35 11.67 -24.80
CA PRO A 112 31.28 10.54 -24.65
C PRO A 112 30.83 9.47 -23.65
N ALA A 113 29.96 9.83 -22.70
CA ALA A 113 29.36 8.90 -21.76
C ALA A 113 28.45 7.87 -22.46
N TRP A 114 27.81 8.26 -23.57
CA TRP A 114 26.98 7.37 -24.36
C TRP A 114 27.82 6.41 -25.21
N SER A 115 28.85 6.91 -25.89
CA SER A 115 29.69 6.08 -26.78
C SER A 115 30.61 5.10 -26.05
N SER A 116 30.92 5.34 -24.78
CA SER A 116 31.70 4.45 -23.93
C SER A 116 30.86 3.48 -23.10
N ALA A 117 29.53 3.57 -23.16
CA ALA A 117 28.63 2.74 -22.37
C ALA A 117 28.53 1.31 -22.94
N ASN A 118 28.32 0.34 -22.04
CA ASN A 118 27.99 -1.04 -22.42
C ASN A 118 26.50 -1.23 -22.78
N LEU A 119 25.76 -0.13 -22.93
CA LEU A 119 24.36 -0.05 -23.38
C LEU A 119 23.38 -1.03 -22.69
N GLY A 120 23.59 -1.29 -21.39
CA GLY A 120 22.75 -2.20 -20.61
C GLY A 120 22.98 -3.70 -20.89
N ALA A 121 24.09 -4.07 -21.53
CA ALA A 121 24.45 -5.48 -21.67
C ALA A 121 24.46 -6.18 -20.31
N ASP A 122 23.93 -7.40 -20.28
CA ASP A 122 23.76 -8.24 -19.10
C ASP A 122 22.93 -7.61 -17.96
N THR A 123 22.12 -6.58 -18.28
CA THR A 123 21.30 -5.85 -17.29
C THR A 123 19.81 -6.00 -17.59
N ILE A 124 19.01 -6.31 -16.57
CA ILE A 124 17.54 -6.28 -16.64
C ILE A 124 17.05 -4.94 -16.08
N ILE A 125 16.29 -4.18 -16.89
CA ILE A 125 15.68 -2.93 -16.48
C ILE A 125 14.16 -3.13 -16.38
N GLY A 126 13.62 -3.07 -15.16
CA GLY A 126 12.17 -3.07 -14.93
C GLY A 126 11.62 -1.65 -15.00
N ASN A 127 10.73 -1.38 -15.96
CA ASN A 127 10.01 -0.11 -16.05
C ASN A 127 8.59 -0.26 -15.48
N ILE A 128 8.22 0.61 -14.53
CA ILE A 128 6.86 0.66 -13.97
C ILE A 128 6.20 1.93 -14.50
N ASP A 129 5.43 1.79 -15.57
CA ASP A 129 4.75 2.88 -16.28
C ASP A 129 3.37 2.41 -16.79
N THR A 130 2.65 3.22 -17.56
CA THR A 130 1.31 2.91 -18.10
C THR A 130 1.27 1.75 -19.10
N GLY A 131 2.42 1.15 -19.41
CA GLY A 131 2.57 0.09 -20.40
C GLY A 131 3.28 0.57 -21.66
N THR A 132 3.52 -0.38 -22.56
CA THR A 132 4.02 -0.20 -23.93
C THR A 132 2.95 -0.57 -24.93
#